data_AF-A0A3M7KNR5-F1
#
_entry.id   AF-A0A3M7KNR5-F1
#
_cell.length_a   1.000
_cell.length_b   1.000
_cell.length_c   1.000
_cell.angle_alpha   90.00
_cell.angle_beta   90.00
_cell.angle_gamma   90.00
#
_symmetry.space_group_name_H-M   'P 1'
#
loop_
_entity.id
_entity.type
_entity.pdbx_description
1 polymer ?
#
loop_
_entity_poly.entity_id
_entity_poly.type
_entity_poly.pdbx_seq_one_letter_code
_entity_poly.pdbx_strand_id
1 'polypeptide(L)'
;RVAPAPTEASDDASSRSQVTLRDAGKLLCDIRDKSKDVILKTLKQAEMALSSSQQADPAVCTASADLCHALSSDALLRHSSTEVQLYTACCLCHLLKLHAPECPYDNATLKRVFLLFSQVLGGLADPASPLFSKHLLLLDTLHEFKCCVLAMDLDLDLPEVQRDEVLCTFISSLLSSINDSNEAQVFPSMLGMLCTFADQADLINLRLLEALLKPLLRPAPGAAGRLLVQLLGLKLAQLAPSIQDQMAESMAGRTEAGVFGTYCMELLYQVHCRVPRITTPLLPTLADVLATSADEARRGAATDVAARLLLLQEESLGAGAQAACPRLLDCLLARYSDTSAGIRGAMAARTPALAAAWRDDAGLAKRVTQ
;
A
#
# COMPACT_ATOMS: atom_id res chain seq x y z
N ARG A 1 -11.12 -56.41 12.03
CA ARG A 1 -10.43 -55.57 11.02
C ARG A 1 -9.87 -54.38 11.77
N VAL A 2 -8.57 -54.42 12.07
CA VAL A 2 -7.83 -53.31 12.68
C VAL A 2 -7.69 -52.25 11.58
N ALA A 3 -8.13 -51.03 11.84
CA ALA A 3 -7.86 -49.91 10.93
C ALA A 3 -6.34 -49.69 10.88
N PRO A 4 -5.73 -49.46 9.71
CA PRO A 4 -4.30 -49.17 9.65
C PRO A 4 -4.00 -47.90 10.44
N ALA A 5 -2.88 -47.91 11.18
CA ALA A 5 -2.44 -46.80 12.00
C ALA A 5 -2.18 -45.55 11.12
N PRO A 6 -2.51 -44.34 11.59
CA PRO A 6 -2.35 -43.10 10.82
C PRO A 6 -0.88 -42.71 10.49
N THR A 7 0.12 -43.48 10.92
CA THR A 7 1.55 -43.17 10.80
C THR A 7 2.18 -43.61 9.48
N GLU A 8 1.86 -44.80 8.94
CA GLU A 8 2.54 -45.30 7.71
C GLU A 8 2.20 -44.47 6.45
N ALA A 9 0.94 -44.03 6.32
CA ALA A 9 0.52 -43.22 5.17
C ALA A 9 1.08 -41.78 5.22
N SER A 10 1.34 -41.28 6.43
CA SER A 10 1.99 -39.99 6.70
C SER A 10 3.45 -40.00 6.25
N ASP A 11 4.18 -41.05 6.62
CA ASP A 11 5.62 -41.19 6.34
C ASP A 11 5.88 -41.44 4.85
N ASP A 12 5.01 -42.20 4.17
CA ASP A 12 5.06 -42.40 2.71
C ASP A 12 4.76 -41.11 1.92
N ALA A 13 3.87 -40.25 2.41
CA ALA A 13 3.55 -38.99 1.76
C ALA A 13 4.68 -37.95 1.93
N SER A 14 5.29 -37.88 3.12
CA SER A 14 6.44 -37.01 3.38
C SER A 14 7.66 -37.42 2.53
N SER A 15 7.96 -38.72 2.45
CA SER A 15 9.08 -39.22 1.65
C SER A 15 8.92 -38.94 0.15
N ARG A 16 7.71 -39.11 -0.42
CA ARG A 16 7.42 -38.74 -1.82
C ARG A 16 7.57 -37.25 -2.08
N SER A 17 7.14 -36.41 -1.13
CA SER A 17 7.27 -34.95 -1.24
C SER A 17 8.74 -34.56 -1.28
N GLN A 18 9.58 -35.13 -0.41
CA GLN A 18 11.03 -34.87 -0.41
C GLN A 18 11.72 -35.28 -1.71
N VAL A 19 11.39 -36.45 -2.28
CA VAL A 19 11.94 -36.88 -3.58
C VAL A 19 11.54 -35.89 -4.69
N THR A 20 10.27 -35.48 -4.71
CA THR A 20 9.76 -34.51 -5.68
C THR A 20 10.52 -33.19 -5.62
N LEU A 21 10.81 -32.68 -4.42
CA LEU A 21 11.55 -31.42 -4.24
C LEU A 21 13.01 -31.53 -4.69
N ARG A 22 13.68 -32.65 -4.40
CA ARG A 22 15.06 -32.90 -4.85
C ARG A 22 15.15 -32.98 -6.37
N ASP A 23 14.22 -33.72 -6.99
CA ASP A 23 14.20 -33.88 -8.44
C ASP A 23 13.86 -32.56 -9.14
N ALA A 24 12.94 -31.77 -8.55
CA ALA A 24 12.61 -30.44 -9.04
C ALA A 24 13.81 -29.48 -8.96
N GLY A 25 14.54 -29.46 -7.84
CA GLY A 25 15.73 -28.62 -7.67
C GLY A 25 16.81 -28.95 -8.71
N LYS A 26 17.12 -30.24 -8.90
CA LYS A 26 18.09 -30.68 -9.91
C LYS A 26 17.69 -30.28 -11.34
N LEU A 27 16.42 -30.45 -11.69
CA LEU A 27 15.92 -30.11 -13.03
C LEU A 27 15.96 -28.60 -13.26
N LEU A 28 15.56 -27.81 -12.26
CA LEU A 28 15.46 -26.35 -12.36
C LEU A 28 16.82 -25.63 -12.23
N CYS A 29 17.86 -26.28 -11.73
CA CYS A 29 19.22 -25.75 -11.79
C CYS A 29 19.77 -25.63 -13.23
N ASP A 30 19.27 -26.44 -14.16
CA ASP A 30 19.72 -26.46 -15.57
C ASP A 30 18.55 -26.28 -16.54
N ILE A 31 17.95 -25.09 -16.52
CA ILE A 31 16.73 -24.78 -17.31
C ILE A 31 17.00 -24.33 -18.75
N ARG A 32 18.26 -24.09 -19.15
CA ARG A 32 18.57 -23.48 -20.46
C ARG A 32 18.05 -24.29 -21.64
N ASP A 33 18.08 -25.61 -21.53
CA ASP A 33 17.64 -26.54 -22.58
C ASP A 33 16.25 -27.14 -22.30
N LYS A 34 15.51 -26.62 -21.30
CA LYS A 34 14.19 -27.14 -20.93
C LYS A 34 13.09 -26.32 -21.59
N SER A 35 12.06 -26.99 -22.09
CA SER A 35 10.88 -26.30 -22.61
C SER A 35 10.07 -25.66 -21.48
N LYS A 36 9.31 -24.62 -21.82
CA LYS A 36 8.36 -23.96 -20.91
C LYS A 36 7.45 -24.97 -20.19
N ASP A 37 6.92 -25.95 -20.91
CA ASP A 37 5.97 -26.93 -20.35
C ASP A 37 6.62 -27.83 -19.30
N VAL A 38 7.90 -28.21 -19.51
CA VAL A 38 8.66 -29.00 -18.53
C VAL A 38 8.89 -28.16 -17.28
N ILE A 39 9.34 -26.92 -17.43
CA ILE A 39 9.57 -26.00 -16.30
C ILE A 39 8.27 -25.81 -15.51
N LEU A 40 7.15 -25.51 -16.18
CA LEU A 40 5.86 -25.33 -15.54
C LEU A 40 5.38 -26.58 -14.81
N LYS A 41 5.52 -27.75 -15.42
CA LYS A 41 5.13 -29.02 -14.79
C LYS A 41 5.93 -29.25 -13.51
N THR A 42 7.24 -29.01 -13.55
CA THR A 42 8.12 -29.16 -12.39
C THR A 42 7.78 -28.16 -11.30
N LEU A 43 7.55 -26.89 -11.62
CA LEU A 43 7.14 -25.87 -10.65
C LEU A 43 5.79 -26.20 -10.00
N LYS A 44 4.79 -26.63 -10.78
CA LYS A 44 3.49 -27.07 -10.27
C LYS A 44 3.61 -28.23 -9.28
N GLN A 45 4.47 -29.20 -9.59
CA GLN A 45 4.73 -30.35 -8.70
C GLN A 45 5.45 -29.92 -7.42
N ALA A 46 6.47 -29.05 -7.53
CA ALA A 46 7.19 -28.53 -6.39
C ALA A 46 6.29 -27.71 -5.48
N GLU A 47 5.45 -26.82 -6.03
CA GLU A 47 4.49 -26.02 -5.28
C GLU A 47 3.51 -26.91 -4.49
N MET A 48 2.93 -27.94 -5.12
CA MET A 48 2.02 -28.85 -4.42
C MET A 48 2.72 -29.53 -3.23
N ALA A 49 3.94 -30.03 -3.41
CA ALA A 49 4.71 -30.67 -2.34
C ALA A 49 5.06 -29.67 -1.20
N LEU A 50 5.39 -28.43 -1.54
CA LEU A 50 5.67 -27.38 -0.56
C LEU A 50 4.43 -26.94 0.21
N SER A 51 3.29 -26.80 -0.46
CA SER A 51 2.03 -26.33 0.14
C SER A 51 1.48 -27.28 1.21
N SER A 52 1.77 -28.59 1.10
CA SER A 52 1.39 -29.61 2.08
C SER A 52 2.39 -29.80 3.22
N SER A 53 3.53 -29.12 3.17
CA SER A 53 4.61 -29.30 4.16
C SER A 53 4.36 -28.49 5.43
N GLN A 54 4.76 -29.04 6.58
CA GLN A 54 4.74 -28.29 7.84
C GLN A 54 5.93 -27.33 7.90
N GLN A 55 5.73 -26.18 8.54
CA GLN A 55 6.79 -25.19 8.73
C GLN A 55 7.96 -25.79 9.53
N ALA A 56 9.19 -25.46 9.13
CA ALA A 56 10.43 -25.90 9.75
C ALA A 56 10.65 -27.43 9.79
N ASP A 57 10.05 -28.21 8.88
CA ASP A 57 10.38 -29.63 8.71
C ASP A 57 11.83 -29.79 8.19
N PRO A 58 12.77 -30.33 9.00
CA PRO A 58 14.18 -30.42 8.61
C PRO A 58 14.43 -31.28 7.37
N ALA A 59 13.61 -32.32 7.16
CA ALA A 59 13.77 -33.22 6.03
C ALA A 59 13.34 -32.54 4.73
N VAL A 60 12.27 -31.75 4.77
CA VAL A 60 11.79 -30.95 3.63
C VAL A 60 12.74 -29.78 3.35
N CYS A 61 13.25 -29.09 4.37
CA CYS A 61 14.28 -28.06 4.22
C CYS A 61 15.53 -28.62 3.52
N THR A 62 16.00 -29.79 3.94
CA THR A 62 17.15 -30.44 3.30
C THR A 62 16.85 -30.87 1.86
N ALA A 63 15.64 -31.38 1.61
CA ALA A 63 15.21 -31.81 0.29
C ALA A 63 15.01 -30.66 -0.71
N SER A 64 14.77 -29.44 -0.22
CA SER A 64 14.50 -28.25 -1.04
C SER A 64 15.73 -27.35 -1.26
N ALA A 65 16.91 -27.70 -0.75
CA ALA A 65 18.12 -26.88 -0.88
C ALA A 65 18.47 -26.51 -2.34
N ASP A 66 18.52 -27.50 -3.24
CA ASP A 66 18.76 -27.28 -4.67
C ASP A 66 17.64 -26.44 -5.32
N LEU A 67 16.40 -26.61 -4.84
CA LEU A 67 15.25 -25.86 -5.33
C LEU A 67 15.32 -24.38 -4.92
N CYS A 68 15.73 -24.07 -3.69
CA CYS A 68 15.98 -22.70 -3.24
C CYS A 68 17.02 -22.03 -4.16
N HIS A 69 18.15 -22.71 -4.41
CA HIS A 69 19.18 -22.19 -5.30
C HIS A 69 18.63 -21.95 -6.72
N ALA A 70 17.93 -22.94 -7.30
CA ALA A 70 17.37 -22.81 -8.64
C ALA A 70 16.38 -21.63 -8.78
N LEU A 71 15.45 -21.49 -7.84
CA LEU A 71 14.40 -20.46 -7.88
C LEU A 71 14.94 -19.04 -7.71
N SER A 72 16.13 -18.88 -7.10
CA SER A 72 16.81 -17.58 -7.00
C SER A 72 17.50 -17.12 -8.30
N SER A 73 17.55 -17.97 -9.33
CA SER A 73 18.22 -17.66 -10.60
C SER A 73 17.47 -16.61 -11.43
N ASP A 74 18.21 -15.73 -12.12
CA ASP A 74 17.61 -14.72 -13.00
C ASP A 74 16.79 -15.35 -14.14
N ALA A 75 17.14 -16.58 -14.53
CA ALA A 75 16.44 -17.31 -15.58
C ALA A 75 15.01 -17.70 -15.20
N LEU A 76 14.71 -17.90 -13.90
CA LEU A 76 13.35 -18.12 -13.40
C LEU A 76 12.70 -16.81 -12.95
N LEU A 77 13.40 -15.97 -12.17
CA LEU A 77 12.84 -14.71 -11.66
C LEU A 77 12.44 -13.73 -12.77
N ARG A 78 13.14 -13.74 -13.91
CA ARG A 78 12.85 -12.90 -15.08
C ARG A 78 12.44 -13.70 -16.31
N HIS A 79 11.89 -14.89 -16.11
CA HIS A 79 11.47 -15.75 -17.22
C HIS A 79 10.42 -15.04 -18.10
N SER A 80 10.45 -15.25 -19.43
CA SER A 80 9.55 -14.53 -20.36
C SER A 80 8.07 -14.86 -20.19
N SER A 81 7.74 -16.06 -19.71
CA SER A 81 6.37 -16.49 -19.45
C SER A 81 5.88 -16.04 -18.07
N THR A 82 4.81 -15.26 -18.03
CA THR A 82 4.12 -14.83 -16.81
C THR A 82 3.64 -15.99 -15.94
N GLU A 83 3.15 -17.08 -16.55
CA GLU A 83 2.76 -18.28 -15.80
C GLU A 83 3.95 -18.92 -15.08
N VAL A 84 5.15 -18.95 -15.70
CA VAL A 84 6.36 -19.49 -15.06
C VAL A 84 6.75 -18.62 -13.89
N GLN A 85 6.77 -17.30 -14.09
CA GLN A 85 7.04 -16.33 -13.02
C GLN A 85 6.06 -16.48 -11.84
N LEU A 86 4.76 -16.67 -12.11
CA LEU A 86 3.75 -16.86 -11.08
C LEU A 86 3.99 -18.14 -10.27
N TYR A 87 4.24 -19.27 -10.92
CA TYR A 87 4.52 -20.51 -10.20
C TYR A 87 5.87 -20.46 -9.46
N THR A 88 6.89 -19.80 -10.03
CA THR A 88 8.15 -19.51 -9.32
C THR A 88 7.88 -18.69 -8.05
N ALA A 89 7.04 -17.66 -8.13
CA ALA A 89 6.65 -16.85 -6.98
C ALA A 89 5.89 -17.68 -5.92
N CYS A 90 4.97 -18.55 -6.31
CA CYS A 90 4.28 -19.45 -5.38
C CYS A 90 5.26 -20.38 -4.65
N CYS A 91 6.20 -21.02 -5.37
CA CYS A 91 7.22 -21.86 -4.75
C CYS A 91 8.11 -21.05 -3.78
N LEU A 92 8.55 -19.87 -4.18
CA LEU A 92 9.35 -18.98 -3.33
C LEU A 92 8.59 -18.58 -2.07
N CYS A 93 7.31 -18.21 -2.18
CA CYS A 93 6.46 -17.88 -1.04
C CYS A 93 6.38 -19.05 -0.04
N HIS A 94 6.17 -20.28 -0.53
CA HIS A 94 6.13 -21.44 0.35
C HIS A 94 7.49 -21.78 0.96
N LEU A 95 8.60 -21.59 0.23
CA LEU A 95 9.94 -21.79 0.79
C LEU A 95 10.27 -20.76 1.88
N LEU A 96 9.93 -19.49 1.68
CA LEU A 96 10.05 -18.46 2.71
C LEU A 96 9.25 -18.84 3.96
N LYS A 97 8.01 -19.32 3.78
CA LYS A 97 7.18 -19.82 4.89
C LYS A 97 7.79 -21.05 5.57
N LEU A 98 8.31 -21.99 4.81
CA LEU A 98 8.90 -23.24 5.31
C LEU A 98 10.13 -22.98 6.17
N HIS A 99 11.01 -22.08 5.72
CA HIS A 99 12.29 -21.82 6.35
C HIS A 99 12.20 -20.79 7.49
N ALA A 100 11.09 -20.06 7.63
CA ALA A 100 10.92 -19.09 8.69
C ALA A 100 11.10 -19.71 10.10
N PRO A 101 11.84 -19.05 11.01
CA PRO A 101 12.30 -17.64 10.92
C PRO A 101 13.60 -17.44 10.13
N GLU A 102 14.38 -18.48 9.87
CA GLU A 102 15.71 -18.40 9.25
C GLU A 102 15.60 -18.36 7.72
N CYS A 103 15.58 -17.16 7.13
CA CYS A 103 15.46 -17.00 5.69
C CYS A 103 16.62 -17.68 4.93
N PRO A 104 16.37 -18.51 3.90
CA PRO A 104 17.41 -19.22 3.17
C PRO A 104 18.10 -18.34 2.11
N TYR A 105 17.71 -17.06 2.00
CA TYR A 105 18.18 -16.13 0.98
C TYR A 105 18.82 -14.89 1.62
N ASP A 106 19.85 -14.37 0.95
CA ASP A 106 20.46 -13.08 1.29
C ASP A 106 19.59 -11.88 0.86
N ASN A 107 19.92 -10.69 1.37
CA ASN A 107 19.16 -9.45 1.08
C ASN A 107 19.10 -9.13 -0.42
N ALA A 108 20.17 -9.39 -1.17
CA ALA A 108 20.22 -9.14 -2.61
C ALA A 108 19.25 -10.06 -3.38
N THR A 109 19.14 -11.32 -2.99
CA THR A 109 18.19 -12.27 -3.55
C THR A 109 16.77 -11.92 -3.14
N LEU A 110 16.53 -11.63 -1.86
CA LEU A 110 15.21 -11.22 -1.39
C LEU A 110 14.70 -9.97 -2.11
N LYS A 111 15.56 -8.99 -2.39
CA LYS A 111 15.24 -7.83 -3.24
C LYS A 111 14.60 -8.28 -4.56
N ARG A 112 15.23 -9.21 -5.27
CA ARG A 112 14.76 -9.74 -6.56
C ARG A 112 13.47 -10.55 -6.41
N VAL A 113 13.32 -11.29 -5.32
CA VAL A 113 12.10 -12.04 -4.99
C VAL A 113 10.92 -11.10 -4.74
N PHE A 114 11.08 -10.03 -3.97
CA PHE A 114 10.01 -9.05 -3.74
C PHE A 114 9.64 -8.28 -5.01
N LEU A 115 10.59 -8.00 -5.89
CA LEU A 115 10.29 -7.43 -7.21
C LEU A 115 9.49 -8.41 -8.07
N LEU A 116 9.81 -9.71 -8.04
CA LEU A 116 9.00 -10.74 -8.69
C LEU A 116 7.58 -10.77 -8.10
N PHE A 117 7.43 -10.78 -6.76
CA PHE A 117 6.11 -10.72 -6.11
C PHE A 117 5.31 -9.50 -6.55
N SER A 118 5.96 -8.33 -6.57
CA SER A 118 5.35 -7.08 -7.05
C SER A 118 4.84 -7.25 -8.49
N GLN A 119 5.66 -7.82 -9.38
CA GLN A 119 5.30 -8.01 -10.77
C GLN A 119 4.13 -8.99 -10.95
N VAL A 120 4.18 -10.15 -10.30
CA VAL A 120 3.13 -11.17 -10.47
C VAL A 120 1.83 -10.75 -9.82
N LEU A 121 1.85 -10.04 -8.69
CA LEU A 121 0.62 -9.54 -8.04
C LEU A 121 -0.09 -8.47 -8.88
N GLY A 122 0.63 -7.80 -9.80
CA GLY A 122 0.00 -6.94 -10.81
C GLY A 122 -1.03 -7.69 -11.68
N GLY A 123 -0.92 -9.01 -11.82
CA GLY A 123 -1.89 -9.86 -12.50
C GLY A 123 -3.28 -9.87 -11.86
N LEU A 124 -3.43 -9.42 -10.61
CA LEU A 124 -4.74 -9.25 -9.95
C LEU A 124 -5.59 -8.17 -10.63
N ALA A 125 -4.98 -7.24 -11.38
CA ALA A 125 -5.72 -6.19 -12.08
C ALA A 125 -6.72 -6.73 -13.12
N ASP A 126 -6.52 -7.96 -13.61
CA ASP A 126 -7.39 -8.61 -14.60
C ASP A 126 -8.13 -9.82 -14.01
N PRO A 127 -9.34 -9.61 -13.44
CA PRO A 127 -10.16 -10.71 -12.91
C PRO A 127 -10.68 -11.69 -13.98
N ALA A 128 -10.58 -11.36 -15.27
CA ALA A 128 -10.96 -12.26 -16.36
C ALA A 128 -9.84 -13.23 -16.75
N SER A 129 -8.61 -12.99 -16.28
CA SER A 129 -7.46 -13.85 -16.54
C SER A 129 -7.68 -15.26 -15.98
N PRO A 130 -7.33 -16.34 -16.73
CA PRO A 130 -7.39 -17.71 -16.21
C PRO A 130 -6.41 -17.94 -15.05
N LEU A 131 -5.43 -17.07 -14.85
CA LEU A 131 -4.46 -17.13 -13.76
C LEU A 131 -4.90 -16.32 -12.52
N PHE A 132 -6.02 -15.60 -12.59
CA PHE A 132 -6.46 -14.70 -11.52
C PHE A 132 -6.63 -15.41 -10.17
N SER A 133 -7.25 -16.60 -10.15
CA SER A 133 -7.38 -17.41 -8.93
C SER A 133 -6.04 -17.81 -8.32
N LYS A 134 -5.02 -17.98 -9.16
CA LYS A 134 -3.67 -18.31 -8.72
C LYS A 134 -2.94 -17.10 -8.13
N HIS A 135 -3.13 -15.91 -8.71
CA HIS A 135 -2.65 -14.65 -8.14
C HIS A 135 -3.31 -14.36 -6.78
N LEU A 136 -4.61 -14.65 -6.63
CA LEU A 136 -5.31 -14.52 -5.35
C LEU A 136 -4.72 -15.45 -4.28
N LEU A 137 -4.52 -16.72 -4.61
CA LEU A 137 -3.92 -17.68 -3.67
C LEU A 137 -2.52 -17.23 -3.22
N LEU A 138 -1.72 -16.68 -4.13
CA LEU A 138 -0.42 -16.10 -3.77
C LEU A 138 -0.56 -14.93 -2.79
N LEU A 139 -1.48 -13.98 -3.06
CA LEU A 139 -1.75 -12.85 -2.15
C LEU A 139 -2.17 -13.35 -0.76
N ASP A 140 -3.09 -14.32 -0.70
CA ASP A 140 -3.58 -14.89 0.56
C ASP A 140 -2.45 -15.57 1.34
N THR A 141 -1.59 -16.33 0.66
CA THR A 141 -0.45 -17.01 1.29
C THR A 141 0.58 -16.01 1.80
N LEU A 142 0.87 -14.96 1.03
CA LEU A 142 1.78 -13.88 1.42
C LEU A 142 1.25 -13.09 2.63
N HIS A 143 -0.06 -12.88 2.70
CA HIS A 143 -0.72 -12.25 3.83
C HIS A 143 -0.66 -13.14 5.08
N GLU A 144 -1.01 -14.42 4.98
CA GLU A 144 -0.98 -15.39 6.09
C GLU A 144 0.42 -15.50 6.71
N PHE A 145 1.45 -15.51 5.85
CA PHE A 145 2.86 -15.56 6.27
C PHE A 145 3.42 -14.19 6.74
N LYS A 146 2.64 -13.10 6.66
CA LYS A 146 3.07 -11.74 7.03
C LYS A 146 4.35 -11.32 6.29
N CYS A 147 4.45 -11.61 4.99
CA CYS A 147 5.66 -11.37 4.18
C CYS A 147 6.17 -9.92 4.23
N CYS A 148 5.32 -8.93 4.52
CA CYS A 148 5.74 -7.54 4.68
C CYS A 148 6.81 -7.36 5.75
N VAL A 149 6.79 -8.15 6.82
CA VAL A 149 7.80 -8.11 7.89
C VAL A 149 9.17 -8.39 7.32
N LEU A 150 9.29 -9.48 6.55
CA LEU A 150 10.51 -9.81 5.82
C LEU A 150 10.95 -8.71 4.84
N ALA A 151 10.01 -7.99 4.23
CA ALA A 151 10.32 -6.88 3.33
C ALA A 151 10.88 -5.65 4.09
N MET A 152 10.39 -5.40 5.30
CA MET A 152 10.86 -4.30 6.17
C MET A 152 12.21 -4.63 6.80
N ASP A 153 12.43 -5.90 7.15
CA ASP A 153 13.67 -6.41 7.76
C ASP A 153 14.81 -6.62 6.74
N LEU A 154 14.64 -6.19 5.48
CA LEU A 154 15.74 -6.18 4.50
C LEU A 154 16.88 -5.26 4.99
N ASP A 155 17.87 -5.89 5.62
CA ASP A 155 18.88 -5.27 6.48
C ASP A 155 19.99 -4.49 5.73
N LEU A 156 20.75 -3.73 6.53
CA LEU A 156 21.65 -2.57 6.32
C LEU A 156 22.72 -2.59 5.20
N ASP A 157 22.92 -3.68 4.45
CA ASP A 157 23.96 -3.72 3.39
C ASP A 157 23.52 -3.06 2.07
N LEU A 158 22.21 -2.80 1.93
CA LEU A 158 21.68 -1.99 0.84
C LEU A 158 21.55 -0.52 1.31
N PRO A 159 21.96 0.46 0.46
CA PRO A 159 21.66 1.86 0.74
C PRO A 159 20.15 2.04 0.99
N GLU A 160 19.76 2.81 2.01
CA GLU A 160 18.35 3.04 2.41
C GLU A 160 17.42 3.32 1.21
N VAL A 161 17.93 4.09 0.25
CA VAL A 161 17.26 4.44 -1.01
C VAL A 161 16.76 3.21 -1.78
N GLN A 162 17.54 2.13 -1.81
CA GLN A 162 17.19 0.90 -2.53
C GLN A 162 16.18 0.03 -1.77
N ARG A 163 16.21 0.05 -0.44
CA ARG A 163 15.21 -0.63 0.40
C ARG A 163 13.84 0.00 0.17
N ASP A 164 13.79 1.33 0.26
CA ASP A 164 12.59 2.12 0.03
C ASP A 164 12.02 1.88 -1.36
N GLU A 165 12.87 1.77 -2.38
CA GLU A 165 12.45 1.50 -3.75
C GLU A 165 11.68 0.18 -3.87
N VAL A 166 12.14 -0.90 -3.23
CA VAL A 166 11.46 -2.20 -3.27
C VAL A 166 10.13 -2.14 -2.55
N LEU A 167 10.10 -1.60 -1.32
CA LEU A 167 8.87 -1.49 -0.55
C LEU A 167 7.85 -0.58 -1.25
N CYS A 168 8.29 0.55 -1.79
CA CYS A 168 7.44 1.45 -2.58
C CYS A 168 6.89 0.73 -3.82
N THR A 169 7.72 -0.04 -4.52
CA THR A 169 7.31 -0.81 -5.71
C THR A 169 6.27 -1.87 -5.33
N PHE A 170 6.49 -2.59 -4.24
CA PHE A 170 5.59 -3.62 -3.75
C PHE A 170 4.23 -3.05 -3.36
N ILE A 171 4.20 -2.01 -2.51
CA ILE A 171 2.98 -1.33 -2.08
C ILE A 171 2.26 -0.69 -3.29
N SER A 172 3.00 -0.01 -4.18
CA SER A 172 2.41 0.60 -5.37
C SER A 172 1.79 -0.44 -6.30
N SER A 173 2.47 -1.59 -6.47
CA SER A 173 1.93 -2.68 -7.30
C SER A 173 0.64 -3.24 -6.71
N LEU A 174 0.63 -3.55 -5.40
CA LEU A 174 -0.56 -3.99 -4.69
C LEU A 174 -1.73 -3.00 -4.90
N LEU A 175 -1.52 -1.72 -4.60
CA LEU A 175 -2.55 -0.69 -4.72
C LEU A 175 -3.00 -0.45 -6.16
N SER A 176 -2.13 -0.69 -7.16
CA SER A 176 -2.49 -0.61 -8.57
C SER A 176 -3.27 -1.83 -9.07
N SER A 177 -3.15 -2.96 -8.37
CA SER A 177 -3.75 -4.23 -8.77
C SER A 177 -5.21 -4.39 -8.32
N ILE A 178 -5.64 -3.66 -7.29
CA ILE A 178 -7.02 -3.68 -6.81
C ILE A 178 -7.90 -2.67 -7.57
N ASN A 179 -9.09 -3.10 -7.99
CA ASN A 179 -10.07 -2.30 -8.71
C ASN A 179 -11.51 -2.73 -8.33
N ASP A 180 -12.50 -1.99 -8.80
CA ASP A 180 -13.90 -2.22 -8.42
C ASP A 180 -14.43 -3.60 -8.85
N SER A 181 -13.81 -4.25 -9.84
CA SER A 181 -14.22 -5.57 -10.33
C SER A 181 -13.64 -6.73 -9.52
N ASN A 182 -12.54 -6.53 -8.81
CA ASN A 182 -11.86 -7.58 -8.02
C ASN A 182 -11.86 -7.32 -6.50
N GLU A 183 -12.37 -6.17 -6.07
CA GLU A 183 -12.29 -5.69 -4.69
C GLU A 183 -12.77 -6.74 -3.68
N ALA A 184 -13.90 -7.39 -3.92
CA ALA A 184 -14.48 -8.36 -2.99
C ALA A 184 -13.53 -9.53 -2.64
N GLN A 185 -12.62 -9.89 -3.56
CA GLN A 185 -11.68 -11.00 -3.39
C GLN A 185 -10.31 -10.52 -2.89
N VAL A 186 -9.84 -9.38 -3.38
CA VAL A 186 -8.49 -8.86 -3.11
C VAL A 186 -8.42 -8.08 -1.79
N PHE A 187 -9.49 -7.35 -1.45
CA PHE A 187 -9.48 -6.37 -0.36
C PHE A 187 -9.11 -6.95 1.01
N PRO A 188 -9.65 -8.11 1.47
CA PRO A 188 -9.36 -8.60 2.82
C PRO A 188 -7.88 -8.90 3.05
N SER A 189 -7.25 -9.64 2.13
CA SER A 189 -5.85 -10.05 2.25
C SER A 189 -4.90 -8.88 2.05
N MET A 190 -5.21 -7.97 1.13
CA MET A 190 -4.42 -6.75 0.93
C MET A 190 -4.52 -5.80 2.14
N LEU A 191 -5.71 -5.59 2.70
CA LEU A 191 -5.87 -4.78 3.90
C LEU A 191 -5.13 -5.39 5.09
N GLY A 192 -5.23 -6.70 5.30
CA GLY A 192 -4.51 -7.39 6.38
C GLY A 192 -2.99 -7.28 6.23
N MET A 193 -2.49 -7.36 5.00
CA MET A 193 -1.07 -7.17 4.68
C MET A 193 -0.60 -5.73 4.97
N LEU A 194 -1.36 -4.71 4.57
CA LEU A 194 -1.02 -3.31 4.86
C LEU A 194 -1.19 -2.95 6.35
N CYS A 195 -2.15 -3.56 7.04
CA CYS A 195 -2.27 -3.45 8.50
C CYS A 195 -1.04 -4.02 9.20
N THR A 196 -0.55 -5.18 8.75
CA THR A 196 0.67 -5.79 9.27
C THR A 196 1.88 -4.89 9.02
N PHE A 197 1.99 -4.31 7.83
CA PHE A 197 3.02 -3.32 7.53
C PHE A 197 2.99 -2.13 8.52
N ALA A 198 1.80 -1.54 8.73
CA ALA A 198 1.65 -0.41 9.65
C ALA A 198 1.92 -0.76 11.12
N ASP A 199 1.65 -2.00 11.55
CA ASP A 199 1.90 -2.46 12.93
C ASP A 199 3.38 -2.73 13.22
N GLN A 200 4.19 -2.91 12.19
CA GLN A 200 5.58 -3.36 12.32
C GLN A 200 6.58 -2.29 11.88
N ALA A 201 6.14 -1.28 11.12
CA ALA A 201 6.97 -0.14 10.78
C ALA A 201 7.17 0.78 12.00
N ASP A 202 8.41 0.97 12.43
CA ASP A 202 8.76 1.93 13.49
C ASP A 202 8.50 3.38 13.04
N LEU A 203 8.93 3.70 11.82
CA LEU A 203 8.69 4.99 11.17
C LEU A 203 8.51 4.78 9.67
N ILE A 204 7.44 5.36 9.11
CA ILE A 204 7.18 5.33 7.67
C ILE A 204 7.77 6.59 7.06
N ASN A 205 8.80 6.43 6.25
CA ASN A 205 9.44 7.55 5.58
C ASN A 205 8.54 8.20 4.51
N LEU A 206 8.94 9.38 4.06
CA LEU A 206 8.22 10.18 3.07
C LEU A 206 7.88 9.38 1.80
N ARG A 207 8.84 8.65 1.21
CA ARG A 207 8.62 7.93 -0.07
C ARG A 207 7.54 6.86 0.05
N LEU A 208 7.58 6.07 1.12
CA LEU A 208 6.57 5.04 1.38
C LEU A 208 5.21 5.66 1.63
N LEU A 209 5.18 6.78 2.33
CA LEU A 209 3.95 7.51 2.59
C LEU A 209 3.34 8.06 1.29
N GLU A 210 4.17 8.60 0.39
CA GLU A 210 3.73 9.03 -0.93
C GLU A 210 3.16 7.87 -1.77
N ALA A 211 3.84 6.73 -1.78
CA ALA A 211 3.36 5.52 -2.45
C ALA A 211 2.01 5.06 -1.90
N LEU A 212 1.86 5.07 -0.57
CA LEU A 212 0.64 4.66 0.12
C LEU A 212 -0.52 5.62 -0.15
N LEU A 213 -0.31 6.93 -0.08
CA LEU A 213 -1.39 7.92 -0.12
C LEU A 213 -1.78 8.38 -1.53
N LYS A 214 -0.94 8.14 -2.55
CA LYS A 214 -1.20 8.55 -3.94
C LYS A 214 -2.61 8.19 -4.44
N PRO A 215 -3.19 7.00 -4.16
CA PRO A 215 -4.54 6.68 -4.63
C PRO A 215 -5.65 7.54 -4.02
N LEU A 216 -5.41 8.20 -2.88
CA LEU A 216 -6.37 9.10 -2.22
C LEU A 216 -6.50 10.46 -2.91
N LEU A 217 -5.60 10.81 -3.84
CA LEU A 217 -5.71 12.03 -4.63
C LEU A 217 -6.91 12.03 -5.60
N ARG A 218 -7.56 10.89 -5.81
CA ARG A 218 -8.73 10.80 -6.68
C ARG A 218 -9.96 11.38 -5.97
N PRO A 219 -10.75 12.26 -6.63
CA PRO A 219 -11.97 12.81 -6.06
C PRO A 219 -12.99 11.74 -5.63
N ALA A 220 -13.19 10.71 -6.47
CA ALA A 220 -13.99 9.55 -6.11
C ALA A 220 -13.04 8.38 -5.74
N PRO A 221 -13.17 7.79 -4.54
CA PRO A 221 -12.31 6.67 -4.16
C PRO A 221 -12.72 5.41 -4.92
N GLY A 222 -11.87 4.95 -5.83
CA GLY A 222 -11.93 3.57 -6.33
C GLY A 222 -11.56 2.56 -5.22
N ALA A 223 -11.57 1.26 -5.53
CA ALA A 223 -11.26 0.20 -4.56
C ALA A 223 -9.98 0.45 -3.72
N ALA A 224 -8.86 0.85 -4.35
CA ALA A 224 -7.63 1.19 -3.62
C ALA A 224 -7.83 2.35 -2.63
N GLY A 225 -8.58 3.38 -3.02
CA GLY A 225 -8.89 4.51 -2.14
C GLY A 225 -9.75 4.10 -0.96
N ARG A 226 -10.76 3.25 -1.17
CA ARG A 226 -11.60 2.71 -0.09
C ARG A 226 -10.78 1.86 0.88
N LEU A 227 -9.88 1.02 0.35
CA LEU A 227 -8.96 0.20 1.14
C LEU A 227 -8.08 1.07 2.04
N LEU A 228 -7.49 2.13 1.48
CA LEU A 228 -6.64 3.05 2.24
C LEU A 228 -7.41 3.84 3.29
N VAL A 229 -8.65 4.24 3.02
CA VAL A 229 -9.50 4.90 4.03
C VAL A 229 -9.73 3.97 5.22
N GLN A 230 -10.03 2.70 4.95
CA GLN A 230 -10.20 1.71 6.02
C GLN A 230 -8.89 1.45 6.77
N LEU A 231 -7.76 1.35 6.07
CA LEU A 231 -6.43 1.24 6.68
C LEU A 231 -6.14 2.43 7.61
N LEU A 232 -6.33 3.66 7.14
CA LEU A 232 -6.10 4.89 7.92
C LEU A 232 -7.02 4.95 9.15
N GLY A 233 -8.25 4.45 9.06
CA GLY A 233 -9.16 4.33 10.20
C GLY A 233 -8.70 3.30 11.23
N LEU A 234 -8.22 2.12 10.78
CA LEU A 234 -7.77 1.04 11.65
C LEU A 234 -6.39 1.29 12.28
N LYS A 235 -5.50 1.99 11.55
CA LYS A 235 -4.10 2.23 11.91
C LYS A 235 -3.80 3.71 12.13
N LEU A 236 -4.79 4.43 12.65
CA LEU A 236 -4.72 5.87 12.88
C LEU A 236 -3.51 6.25 13.75
N ALA A 237 -3.26 5.52 14.85
CA ALA A 237 -2.19 5.85 15.78
C ALA A 237 -0.79 5.71 15.16
N GLN A 238 -0.62 4.74 14.25
CA GLN A 238 0.63 4.45 13.57
C GLN A 238 0.87 5.40 12.38
N LEU A 239 -0.19 5.70 11.61
CA LEU A 239 -0.05 6.43 10.35
C LEU A 239 -0.24 7.95 10.51
N ALA A 240 -1.09 8.41 11.42
CA ALA A 240 -1.43 9.83 11.51
C ALA A 240 -0.23 10.75 11.81
N PRO A 241 0.71 10.43 12.74
CA PRO A 241 1.82 11.32 13.06
C PRO A 241 2.69 11.62 11.82
N SER A 242 3.11 10.58 11.10
CA SER A 242 3.94 10.72 9.89
C SER A 242 3.22 11.52 8.79
N ILE A 243 1.90 11.32 8.62
CA ILE A 243 1.09 12.09 7.67
C ILE A 243 1.01 13.56 8.07
N GLN A 244 0.74 13.82 9.34
CA GLN A 244 0.60 15.17 9.88
C GLN A 244 1.91 15.95 9.75
N ASP A 245 3.02 15.34 10.14
CA ASP A 245 4.34 15.96 10.07
C ASP A 245 4.69 16.33 8.62
N GLN A 246 4.52 15.38 7.67
CA GLN A 246 4.83 15.65 6.26
C GLN A 246 3.90 16.67 5.60
N MET A 247 2.61 16.68 5.95
CA MET A 247 1.69 17.74 5.52
C MET A 247 2.08 19.10 6.10
N ALA A 248 2.47 19.17 7.37
CA ALA A 248 2.90 20.41 8.01
C ALA A 248 4.20 20.95 7.41
N GLU A 249 5.18 20.08 7.13
CA GLU A 249 6.42 20.46 6.44
C GLU A 249 6.18 20.99 5.02
N SER A 250 5.30 20.33 4.27
CA SER A 250 4.90 20.80 2.94
C SER A 250 4.17 22.15 3.00
N MET A 251 3.23 22.32 3.93
CA MET A 251 2.54 23.60 4.14
C MET A 251 3.50 24.74 4.54
N ALA A 252 4.55 24.43 5.30
CA ALA A 252 5.61 25.37 5.63
C ALA A 252 6.55 25.67 4.44
N GLY A 253 6.45 24.93 3.34
CA GLY A 253 7.30 25.07 2.16
C GLY A 253 8.67 24.42 2.29
N ARG A 254 8.82 23.44 3.19
CA ARG A 254 10.06 22.66 3.34
C ARG A 254 10.11 21.44 2.40
N THR A 255 8.97 21.08 1.81
CA THR A 255 8.83 19.95 0.88
C THR A 255 8.29 20.47 -0.45
N GLU A 256 9.12 20.45 -1.49
CA GLU A 256 8.78 21.04 -2.80
C GLU A 256 8.46 19.99 -3.88
N ALA A 257 8.90 18.75 -3.70
CA ALA A 257 8.74 17.67 -4.68
C ALA A 257 7.84 16.54 -4.15
N GLY A 258 7.45 15.64 -5.06
CA GLY A 258 6.64 14.47 -4.73
C GLY A 258 5.16 14.78 -4.52
N VAL A 259 4.45 13.79 -3.97
CA VAL A 259 3.01 13.89 -3.67
C VAL A 259 2.75 14.99 -2.65
N PHE A 260 3.56 15.08 -1.59
CA PHE A 260 3.37 16.14 -0.60
C PHE A 260 3.73 17.51 -1.20
N GLY A 261 4.88 17.66 -1.86
CA GLY A 261 5.25 18.97 -2.44
C GLY A 261 4.25 19.50 -3.48
N THR A 262 3.71 18.62 -4.33
CA THR A 262 2.86 19.05 -5.46
C THR A 262 1.37 19.07 -5.09
N TYR A 263 0.92 18.12 -4.27
CA TYR A 263 -0.50 17.86 -4.05
C TYR A 263 -0.93 17.89 -2.58
N CYS A 264 -0.11 18.39 -1.64
CA CYS A 264 -0.44 18.39 -0.20
C CYS A 264 -1.82 18.99 0.10
N MET A 265 -2.18 20.11 -0.51
CA MET A 265 -3.48 20.76 -0.25
C MET A 265 -4.65 19.88 -0.72
N GLU A 266 -4.55 19.29 -1.92
CA GLU A 266 -5.58 18.37 -2.41
C GLU A 266 -5.63 17.10 -1.56
N LEU A 267 -4.47 16.54 -1.18
CA LEU A 267 -4.39 15.38 -0.31
C LEU A 267 -5.02 15.66 1.05
N LEU A 268 -4.74 16.83 1.65
CA LEU A 268 -5.35 17.27 2.91
C LEU A 268 -6.88 17.30 2.78
N TYR A 269 -7.40 17.89 1.71
CA TYR A 269 -8.85 17.90 1.46
C TYR A 269 -9.42 16.47 1.34
N GLN A 270 -8.81 15.63 0.49
CA GLN A 270 -9.29 14.27 0.24
C GLN A 270 -9.23 13.41 1.51
N VAL A 271 -8.17 13.52 2.31
CA VAL A 271 -8.08 12.83 3.59
C VAL A 271 -9.09 13.40 4.59
N HIS A 272 -9.31 14.71 4.64
CA HIS A 272 -10.29 15.32 5.55
C HIS A 272 -11.71 14.82 5.29
N CYS A 273 -12.13 14.73 4.03
CA CYS A 273 -13.46 14.24 3.67
C CYS A 273 -13.74 12.79 4.11
N ARG A 274 -12.72 12.01 4.44
CA ARG A 274 -12.84 10.56 4.67
C ARG A 274 -12.36 10.13 6.05
N VAL A 275 -11.27 10.73 6.52
CA VAL A 275 -10.63 10.46 7.82
C VAL A 275 -10.24 11.80 8.47
N PRO A 276 -11.22 12.64 8.86
CA PRO A 276 -10.97 14.00 9.36
C PRO A 276 -10.03 14.01 10.55
N ARG A 277 -10.07 12.99 11.42
CA ARG A 277 -9.19 12.82 12.59
C ARG A 277 -7.69 12.99 12.29
N ILE A 278 -7.23 12.66 11.08
CA ILE A 278 -5.82 12.86 10.67
C ILE A 278 -5.53 14.34 10.39
N THR A 279 -6.47 15.06 9.80
CA THR A 279 -6.25 16.42 9.26
C THR A 279 -6.79 17.53 10.16
N THR A 280 -7.71 17.24 11.08
CA THR A 280 -8.22 18.21 12.05
C THR A 280 -7.10 18.91 12.82
N PRO A 281 -6.04 18.22 13.30
CA PRO A 281 -4.90 18.87 13.95
C PRO A 281 -4.09 19.80 13.05
N LEU A 282 -4.24 19.69 11.72
CA LEU A 282 -3.54 20.51 10.72
C LEU A 282 -4.29 21.79 10.34
N LEU A 283 -5.56 21.93 10.73
CA LEU A 283 -6.35 23.13 10.41
C LEU A 283 -5.74 24.44 10.94
N PRO A 284 -5.13 24.49 12.14
CA PRO A 284 -4.39 25.68 12.58
C PRO A 284 -3.22 26.02 11.65
N THR A 285 -2.46 25.02 11.19
CA THR A 285 -1.35 25.20 10.24
C THR A 285 -1.86 25.70 8.89
N LEU A 286 -3.00 25.19 8.41
CA LEU A 286 -3.66 25.72 7.20
C LEU A 286 -4.07 27.19 7.38
N ALA A 287 -4.59 27.56 8.56
CA ALA A 287 -4.91 28.95 8.90
C ALA A 287 -3.66 29.84 8.95
N ASP A 288 -2.52 29.32 9.44
CA ASP A 288 -1.23 30.02 9.40
C ASP A 288 -0.78 30.26 7.96
N VAL A 289 -0.91 29.28 7.07
CA VAL A 289 -0.58 29.44 5.64
C VAL A 289 -1.43 30.53 4.99
N LEU A 290 -2.75 30.53 5.24
CA LEU A 290 -3.64 31.59 4.75
C LEU A 290 -3.21 32.97 5.23
N ALA A 291 -2.86 33.09 6.52
CA ALA A 291 -2.55 34.37 7.13
C ALA A 291 -1.18 34.92 6.74
N THR A 292 -0.16 34.06 6.65
CA THR A 292 1.26 34.46 6.69
C THR A 292 2.07 34.08 5.45
N SER A 293 1.56 33.20 4.57
CA SER A 293 2.36 32.73 3.43
C SER A 293 2.64 33.84 2.42
N ALA A 294 3.91 34.09 2.13
CA ALA A 294 4.34 35.02 1.09
C ALA A 294 4.14 34.45 -0.33
N ASP A 295 4.13 33.13 -0.46
CA ASP A 295 3.95 32.40 -1.72
C ASP A 295 2.49 32.49 -2.18
N GLU A 296 2.24 33.20 -3.28
CA GLU A 296 0.91 33.39 -3.84
C GLU A 296 0.25 32.06 -4.25
N ALA A 297 1.01 31.13 -4.84
CA ALA A 297 0.47 29.86 -5.30
C ALA A 297 0.01 29.00 -4.11
N ARG A 298 0.85 28.92 -3.07
CA ARG A 298 0.53 28.19 -1.84
C ARG A 298 -0.66 28.81 -1.10
N ARG A 299 -0.68 30.14 -0.99
CA ARG A 299 -1.79 30.87 -0.35
C ARG A 299 -3.10 30.72 -1.13
N GLY A 300 -3.03 30.73 -2.46
CA GLY A 300 -4.18 30.46 -3.33
C GLY A 300 -4.72 29.03 -3.17
N ALA A 301 -3.85 28.03 -3.13
CA ALA A 301 -4.23 26.64 -2.91
C ALA A 301 -4.85 26.42 -1.51
N ALA A 302 -4.26 27.03 -0.47
CA ALA A 302 -4.82 27.01 0.87
C ALA A 302 -6.22 27.68 0.93
N THR A 303 -6.41 28.77 0.17
CA THR A 303 -7.71 29.46 0.06
C THR A 303 -8.77 28.58 -0.58
N ASP A 304 -8.44 27.85 -1.64
CA ASP A 304 -9.36 26.89 -2.27
C ASP A 304 -9.78 25.79 -1.28
N VAL A 305 -8.80 25.14 -0.66
CA VAL A 305 -9.05 24.02 0.23
C VAL A 305 -9.80 24.45 1.48
N ALA A 306 -9.44 25.55 2.12
CA ALA A 306 -10.15 26.05 3.30
C ALA A 306 -11.62 26.36 2.99
N ALA A 307 -11.91 26.97 1.83
CA ALA A 307 -13.28 27.21 1.42
C ALA A 307 -14.04 25.90 1.19
N ARG A 308 -13.43 24.91 0.51
CA ARG A 308 -14.04 23.59 0.28
C ARG A 308 -14.30 22.84 1.58
N LEU A 309 -13.39 22.91 2.56
CA LEU A 309 -13.55 22.28 3.88
C LEU A 309 -14.71 22.87 4.65
N LEU A 310 -14.82 24.21 4.68
CA LEU A 310 -15.90 24.92 5.36
C LEU A 310 -17.27 24.73 4.70
N LEU A 311 -17.31 24.28 3.45
CA LEU A 311 -18.53 23.92 2.73
C LEU A 311 -18.97 22.47 2.94
N LEU A 312 -18.16 21.62 3.60
CA LEU A 312 -18.56 20.26 3.93
C LEU A 312 -19.64 20.31 5.00
N GLN A 313 -20.81 19.72 4.72
CA GLN A 313 -21.86 19.55 5.73
C GLN A 313 -21.59 18.26 6.53
N GLU A 314 -21.33 18.42 7.82
CA GLU A 314 -20.66 17.43 8.68
C GLU A 314 -21.59 16.51 9.47
N GLU A 315 -22.79 16.19 8.97
CA GLU A 315 -23.74 15.38 9.74
C GLU A 315 -23.22 13.96 10.07
N SER A 316 -22.21 13.44 9.36
CA SER A 316 -21.69 12.07 9.56
C SER A 316 -20.21 11.96 9.97
N LEU A 317 -19.45 13.05 10.06
CA LEU A 317 -17.97 13.02 10.14
C LEU A 317 -17.36 13.62 11.43
N GLY A 318 -18.19 14.20 12.31
CA GLY A 318 -17.75 14.80 13.57
C GLY A 318 -18.12 16.28 13.67
N ALA A 319 -17.37 17.03 14.47
CA ALA A 319 -17.55 18.47 14.57
C ALA A 319 -16.91 19.17 13.37
N GLY A 320 -17.70 19.96 12.66
CA GLY A 320 -17.32 21.27 12.13
C GLY A 320 -15.85 21.46 11.73
N ALA A 321 -15.42 21.56 10.46
CA ALA A 321 -14.09 22.12 10.17
C ALA A 321 -13.99 23.53 10.79
N GLN A 322 -15.11 24.24 10.75
CA GLN A 322 -15.35 25.49 11.46
C GLN A 322 -15.36 25.33 12.99
N ALA A 323 -16.03 24.31 13.54
CA ALA A 323 -16.09 24.10 14.99
C ALA A 323 -14.73 23.68 15.58
N ALA A 324 -13.96 22.90 14.82
CA ALA A 324 -12.63 22.43 15.18
C ALA A 324 -11.58 23.55 15.08
N CYS A 325 -11.73 24.48 14.14
CA CYS A 325 -10.84 25.64 14.02
C CYS A 325 -11.61 26.90 13.59
N PRO A 326 -12.24 27.64 14.52
CA PRO A 326 -12.97 28.88 14.19
C PRO A 326 -12.10 29.92 13.49
N ARG A 327 -10.82 29.98 13.85
CA ARG A 327 -9.80 30.85 13.24
C ARG A 327 -9.64 30.62 11.73
N LEU A 328 -9.88 29.41 11.24
CA LEU A 328 -9.77 29.08 9.81
C LEU A 328 -10.72 29.94 8.97
N LEU A 329 -11.95 30.12 9.45
CA LEU A 329 -12.94 30.99 8.81
C LEU A 329 -12.45 32.44 8.79
N ASP A 330 -11.97 32.97 9.92
CA ASP A 330 -11.51 34.36 9.99
C ASP A 330 -10.36 34.61 9.01
N CYS A 331 -9.41 33.67 8.91
CA CYS A 331 -8.29 33.74 7.98
C CYS A 331 -8.74 33.64 6.52
N LEU A 332 -9.77 32.82 6.24
CA LEU A 332 -10.37 32.72 4.90
C LEU A 332 -11.08 34.02 4.52
N LEU A 333 -11.91 34.59 5.40
CA LEU A 333 -12.61 35.85 5.13
C LEU A 333 -11.64 37.01 4.89
N ALA A 334 -10.49 37.04 5.59
CA ALA A 334 -9.44 38.01 5.32
C ALA A 334 -8.87 37.92 3.88
N ARG A 335 -9.12 36.85 3.12
CA ARG A 335 -8.70 36.74 1.72
C ARG A 335 -9.56 37.54 0.73
N TYR A 336 -10.72 38.06 1.14
CA TYR A 336 -11.46 39.03 0.31
C TYR A 336 -10.66 40.31 0.05
N SER A 337 -9.74 40.66 0.95
CA SER A 337 -8.81 41.77 0.83
C SER A 337 -7.35 41.33 0.57
N ASP A 338 -7.14 40.11 0.01
CA ASP A 338 -5.80 39.62 -0.33
C ASP A 338 -5.09 40.55 -1.32
N THR A 339 -3.76 40.57 -1.34
CA THR A 339 -2.97 41.36 -2.29
C THR A 339 -3.12 40.84 -3.73
N SER A 340 -3.26 39.53 -3.92
CA SER A 340 -3.47 38.91 -5.23
C SER A 340 -4.90 39.11 -5.72
N ALA A 341 -5.04 39.69 -6.93
CA ALA A 341 -6.33 39.80 -7.60
C ALA A 341 -6.95 38.44 -7.93
N GLY A 342 -6.12 37.43 -8.22
CA GLY A 342 -6.58 36.07 -8.49
C GLY A 342 -7.25 35.43 -7.28
N ILE A 343 -6.64 35.59 -6.09
CA ILE A 343 -7.20 35.08 -4.83
C ILE A 343 -8.51 35.81 -4.49
N ARG A 344 -8.55 37.14 -4.61
CA ARG A 344 -9.79 37.91 -4.39
C ARG A 344 -10.92 37.49 -5.34
N GLY A 345 -10.60 37.29 -6.62
CA GLY A 345 -11.56 36.81 -7.63
C GLY A 345 -12.10 35.41 -7.29
N ALA A 346 -11.22 34.49 -6.86
CA ALA A 346 -11.61 33.15 -6.44
C ALA A 346 -12.50 33.17 -5.18
N MET A 347 -12.26 34.08 -4.24
CA MET A 347 -13.13 34.29 -3.07
C MET A 347 -14.51 34.80 -3.48
N ALA A 348 -14.58 35.83 -4.33
CA ALA A 348 -15.84 36.38 -4.84
C ALA A 348 -16.68 35.32 -5.59
N ALA A 349 -16.04 34.44 -6.35
CA ALA A 349 -16.73 33.34 -7.04
C ALA A 349 -17.35 32.32 -6.07
N ARG A 350 -16.79 32.14 -4.87
CA ARG A 350 -17.26 31.18 -3.85
C ARG A 350 -18.28 31.78 -2.86
N THR A 351 -18.42 33.11 -2.81
CA THR A 351 -19.37 33.80 -1.90
C THR A 351 -20.78 33.23 -1.94
N PRO A 352 -21.40 32.92 -3.11
CA PRO A 352 -22.76 32.38 -3.15
C PRO A 352 -22.88 31.02 -2.45
N ALA A 353 -21.88 30.14 -2.62
CA ALA A 353 -21.87 28.82 -2.00
C ALA A 353 -21.67 28.92 -0.48
N LEU A 354 -20.75 29.77 -0.03
CA LEU A 354 -20.48 30.02 1.39
C LEU A 354 -21.71 30.63 2.09
N ALA A 355 -22.32 31.65 1.48
CA ALA A 355 -23.55 32.26 2.00
C ALA A 355 -24.71 31.26 2.03
N ALA A 356 -24.77 30.32 1.08
CA ALA A 356 -25.78 29.27 1.06
C ALA A 356 -25.58 28.23 2.17
N ALA A 357 -24.33 27.80 2.41
CA ALA A 357 -24.00 26.81 3.43
C ALA A 357 -24.29 27.29 4.86
N TRP A 358 -24.24 28.60 5.10
CA TRP A 358 -24.45 29.20 6.42
C TRP A 358 -25.76 29.97 6.56
N ARG A 359 -26.77 29.72 5.72
CA ARG A 359 -28.07 30.42 5.82
C ARG A 359 -28.71 30.31 7.20
N ASP A 360 -28.50 29.19 7.88
CA ASP A 360 -29.07 28.92 9.20
C ASP A 360 -28.24 29.53 10.35
N ASP A 361 -27.01 30.01 10.07
CA ASP A 361 -26.21 30.85 10.97
C ASP A 361 -26.22 32.29 10.48
N ALA A 362 -27.21 33.05 10.95
CA ALA A 362 -27.42 34.45 10.56
C ALA A 362 -26.20 35.35 10.84
N GLY A 363 -25.35 35.00 11.81
CA GLY A 363 -24.13 35.74 12.11
C GLY A 363 -23.06 35.54 11.04
N LEU A 364 -22.85 34.29 10.62
CA LEU A 364 -21.87 33.92 9.60
C LEU A 364 -22.31 34.36 8.19
N ALA A 365 -23.58 34.15 7.84
CA ALA A 365 -24.13 34.61 6.57
C ALA A 365 -23.94 36.11 6.38
N LYS A 366 -24.16 36.90 7.44
CA LYS A 366 -23.94 38.35 7.42
C LYS A 366 -22.46 38.71 7.23
N ARG A 367 -21.55 38.05 7.93
CA ARG A 367 -20.10 38.29 7.84
C ARG A 367 -19.50 37.97 6.47
N VAL A 368 -20.09 37.05 5.73
CA VAL A 368 -19.62 36.62 4.39
C VAL A 368 -20.15 37.52 3.28
N THR A 369 -21.34 38.09 3.50
CA THR A 369 -22.02 38.96 2.54
C THR A 369 -21.56 40.41 2.63
N GLN A 370 -21.14 40.85 3.83
CA GLN A 370 -20.48 42.14 4.07
C GLN A 370 -19.02 42.10 3.59
#